data_AF-A0A8C0JJS2-F1
#
_entry.id   AF-A0A8C0JJS2-F1
#
_cell.length_a   1.000
_cell.length_b   1.000
_cell.length_c   1.000
_cell.angle_alpha   90.00
_cell.angle_beta   90.00
_cell.angle_gamma   90.00
#
_symmetry.space_group_name_H-M   'P 1'
#
loop_
_entity.id
_entity.type
_entity.pdbx_description
1 polymer ?
#
loop_
_entity_poly.entity_id
_entity_poly.type
_entity_poly.pdbx_seq_one_letter_code
_entity_poly.pdbx_strand_id
1 'polypeptide(L)'
;MAPAAGRWAPGLWRACNWLMAAFFALAALVQVNDPDAQLWMVVYMIPAALSLLVGLNPLVTGNFIWKSVSTIHILVCIVWAVSLACHLWLHSQQNILHEEEGRELFGLVIITVWMSLCHSSSKNPAGGRIQLATAVVVTLLPFISWIYIYINKEMRSSWPTHCKTVI
;
A
#
# COMPACT_ATOMS: atom_id res chain seq x y z
N MET A 1 -10.04 6.41 35.82
CA MET A 1 -10.67 7.01 34.63
C MET A 1 -9.74 6.76 33.46
N ALA A 2 -10.12 5.86 32.53
CA ALA A 2 -9.32 5.62 31.33
C ALA A 2 -9.48 6.83 30.39
N PRO A 3 -8.40 7.36 29.80
CA PRO A 3 -8.48 8.51 28.91
C PRO A 3 -9.28 8.09 27.68
N ALA A 4 -10.24 8.91 27.27
CA ALA A 4 -10.98 8.78 26.03
C ALA A 4 -10.02 8.55 24.86
N ALA A 5 -9.75 7.28 24.50
CA ALA A 5 -9.32 6.97 23.15
C ALA A 5 -10.51 7.42 22.29
N GLY A 6 -10.35 8.60 21.69
CA GLY A 6 -11.45 9.48 21.35
C GLY A 6 -12.50 8.82 20.47
N ARG A 7 -13.75 9.28 20.58
CA ARG A 7 -14.92 8.88 19.77
C ARG A 7 -14.64 8.80 18.26
N TRP A 8 -13.56 9.43 17.80
CA TRP A 8 -13.10 9.50 16.41
C TRP A 8 -12.20 8.35 15.96
N ALA A 9 -11.56 7.60 16.87
CA ALA A 9 -10.58 6.56 16.50
C ALA A 9 -11.15 5.46 15.58
N PRO A 10 -12.36 4.92 15.82
CA PRO A 10 -12.97 3.96 14.89
C PRO A 10 -13.29 4.57 13.53
N GLY A 11 -13.77 5.82 13.51
CA GLY A 11 -14.06 6.55 12.28
C GLY A 11 -12.80 6.83 11.45
N LEU A 12 -11.72 7.23 12.11
CA LEU A 12 -10.44 7.50 11.48
C LEU A 12 -9.80 6.23 10.91
N TRP A 13 -9.84 5.11 11.65
CA TRP A 13 -9.38 3.82 11.13
C TRP A 13 -10.12 3.42 9.85
N ARG A 14 -11.44 3.58 9.82
CA ARG A 14 -12.25 3.30 8.63
C ARG A 14 -11.92 4.25 7.47
N ALA A 15 -11.75 5.54 7.76
CA ALA A 15 -11.34 6.52 6.76
C ALA A 15 -9.97 6.19 6.15
N CYS A 16 -8.98 5.82 6.96
CA CYS A 16 -7.67 5.37 6.45
C CYS A 16 -7.80 4.14 5.55
N ASN A 17 -8.67 3.18 5.90
CA ASN A 17 -8.93 2.00 5.07
C ASN A 17 -9.62 2.34 3.74
N TRP A 18 -10.57 3.27 3.72
CA TRP A 18 -11.16 3.75 2.47
C TRP A 18 -10.15 4.49 1.60
N LEU A 19 -9.32 5.34 2.20
CA LEU A 19 -8.25 6.04 1.49
C LEU A 19 -7.22 5.07 0.90
N MET A 20 -6.80 4.06 1.68
CA MET A 20 -5.86 3.05 1.19
C MET A 20 -6.49 2.13 0.14
N ALA A 21 -7.79 1.81 0.26
CA ALA A 21 -8.50 1.09 -0.79
C ALA A 21 -8.51 1.89 -2.11
N ALA A 22 -8.81 3.19 -2.04
CA ALA A 22 -8.77 4.08 -3.20
C ALA A 22 -7.35 4.21 -3.77
N PHE A 23 -6.33 4.36 -2.91
CA PHE A 23 -4.93 4.40 -3.32
C PHE A 23 -4.53 3.13 -4.07
N PHE A 24 -4.81 1.94 -3.54
CA PHE A 24 -4.47 0.70 -4.21
C PHE A 24 -5.25 0.48 -5.50
N ALA A 25 -6.53 0.88 -5.56
CA ALA A 25 -7.29 0.84 -6.81
C ALA A 25 -6.68 1.78 -7.87
N LEU A 26 -6.31 3.00 -7.49
CA LEU A 26 -5.61 3.94 -8.38
C LEU A 26 -4.24 3.39 -8.80
N ALA A 27 -3.49 2.80 -7.86
CA ALA A 27 -2.23 2.15 -8.14
C ALA A 27 -2.41 1.03 -9.16
N ALA A 28 -3.44 0.19 -9.04
CA ALA A 28 -3.77 -0.82 -10.05
C ALA A 28 -4.07 -0.19 -11.42
N LEU A 29 -4.87 0.89 -11.47
CA LEU A 29 -5.23 1.53 -12.73
C LEU A 29 -4.03 2.06 -13.51
N VAL A 30 -3.05 2.65 -12.83
CA VAL A 30 -1.84 3.18 -13.51
C VAL A 30 -0.92 2.08 -14.05
N GLN A 31 -1.06 0.83 -13.58
CA GLN A 31 -0.29 -0.33 -14.06
C GLN A 31 -0.69 -0.79 -15.46
N VAL A 32 -1.77 -0.25 -16.05
CA VAL A 32 -2.17 -0.58 -17.43
C VAL A 32 -1.06 -0.32 -18.46
N ASN A 33 -0.09 0.54 -18.12
CA ASN A 33 1.02 0.86 -19.01
C ASN A 33 2.28 0.02 -18.77
N ASP A 34 2.25 -0.86 -17.77
CA ASP A 34 3.36 -1.75 -17.44
C ASP A 34 3.39 -2.94 -18.42
N PRO A 35 4.59 -3.43 -18.85
CA PRO A 35 4.67 -4.64 -19.66
C PRO A 35 3.97 -5.86 -19.03
N ASP A 36 3.94 -5.93 -17.70
CA ASP A 36 3.35 -7.00 -16.90
C ASP A 36 2.06 -6.55 -16.19
N ALA A 37 1.33 -5.61 -16.79
CA ALA A 37 0.13 -4.96 -16.25
C ALA A 37 -0.86 -5.88 -15.55
N GLN A 38 -1.17 -7.04 -16.14
CA GLN A 38 -2.17 -7.98 -15.58
C GLN A 38 -1.81 -8.42 -14.17
N LEU A 39 -0.54 -8.76 -13.97
CA LEU A 39 -0.07 -9.24 -12.69
C LEU A 39 -0.09 -8.10 -11.67
N TRP A 40 0.47 -6.95 -12.03
CA TRP A 40 0.53 -5.80 -11.12
C TRP A 40 -0.85 -5.30 -10.72
N MET A 41 -1.80 -5.26 -11.66
CA MET A 41 -3.20 -4.96 -11.36
C MET A 41 -3.78 -5.91 -10.30
N VAL A 42 -3.52 -7.22 -10.40
CA VAL A 42 -3.98 -8.18 -9.38
C VAL A 42 -3.30 -7.94 -8.04
N VAL A 43 -2.00 -7.67 -8.05
CA VAL A 43 -1.21 -7.38 -6.83
C VAL A 43 -1.79 -6.19 -6.06
N TYR A 44 -2.22 -5.14 -6.74
CA TYR A 44 -2.84 -3.98 -6.09
C TYR A 44 -4.36 -4.13 -5.82
N MET A 45 -5.10 -4.87 -6.64
CA MET A 45 -6.55 -5.02 -6.46
C MET A 45 -6.94 -5.87 -5.25
N ILE A 46 -6.13 -6.87 -4.89
CA ILE A 46 -6.35 -7.67 -3.67
C ILE A 46 -6.35 -6.79 -2.41
N PRO A 47 -5.28 -6.00 -2.10
CA PRO A 47 -5.26 -5.13 -0.93
C PRO A 47 -6.26 -3.98 -1.03
N ALA A 48 -6.63 -3.53 -2.24
CA ALA A 48 -7.73 -2.58 -2.43
C ALA A 48 -9.05 -3.13 -1.90
N ALA A 49 -9.43 -4.35 -2.33
CA ALA A 49 -10.66 -5.00 -1.91
C ALA A 49 -10.63 -5.33 -0.41
N LEU A 50 -9.53 -5.88 0.10
CA LEU A 50 -9.40 -6.21 1.52
C LEU A 50 -9.50 -4.95 2.41
N SER A 51 -8.86 -3.85 2.02
CA SER A 51 -8.94 -2.57 2.75
C SER A 51 -10.34 -1.98 2.70
N LEU A 52 -11.03 -2.06 1.55
CA LEU A 52 -12.43 -1.63 1.43
C LEU A 52 -13.33 -2.40 2.42
N LEU A 53 -13.18 -3.71 2.50
CA LEU A 53 -13.93 -4.54 3.45
C LEU A 53 -13.69 -4.11 4.90
N VAL A 54 -12.44 -3.79 5.27
CA VAL A 54 -12.11 -3.29 6.62
C VAL A 54 -12.74 -1.92 6.88
N GLY A 55 -12.75 -1.02 5.89
CA GLY A 55 -13.43 0.28 5.99
C GLY A 55 -14.95 0.16 6.14
N LEU A 56 -15.56 -0.82 5.47
CA LEU A 56 -16.99 -1.12 5.59
C LEU A 56 -17.33 -1.77 6.95
N ASN A 57 -16.57 -2.78 7.36
CA ASN A 57 -16.75 -3.48 8.62
C ASN A 57 -15.39 -3.96 9.18
N PRO A 58 -14.81 -3.25 10.17
CA PRO A 58 -13.52 -3.63 10.75
C PRO A 58 -13.47 -5.04 11.36
N LEU A 59 -14.62 -5.62 11.73
CA LEU A 59 -14.68 -6.99 12.28
C LEU A 59 -14.30 -8.06 11.26
N VAL A 60 -14.28 -7.73 9.96
CA VAL A 60 -13.88 -8.67 8.89
C VAL A 60 -12.46 -9.18 9.09
N THR A 61 -11.57 -8.42 9.74
CA THR A 61 -10.20 -8.86 10.03
C THR A 61 -10.14 -10.05 10.99
N GLY A 62 -11.24 -10.36 11.68
CA GLY A 62 -11.39 -11.55 12.51
C GLY A 62 -11.71 -12.82 11.72
N ASN A 63 -12.20 -12.68 10.48
CA ASN A 63 -12.63 -13.79 9.63
C ASN A 63 -11.43 -14.61 9.09
N PHE A 64 -11.55 -15.93 9.09
CA PHE A 64 -10.50 -16.84 8.65
C PHE A 64 -10.10 -16.64 7.18
N ILE A 65 -11.07 -16.44 6.28
CA ILE A 65 -10.81 -16.23 4.85
C ILE A 65 -10.04 -14.93 4.65
N TRP A 66 -10.50 -13.84 5.26
CA TRP A 66 -9.81 -12.54 5.16
C TRP A 66 -8.35 -12.66 5.66
N LYS A 67 -8.14 -13.30 6.82
CA LYS A 67 -6.79 -13.50 7.39
C LYS A 67 -5.91 -14.35 6.49
N SER A 68 -6.42 -15.46 5.97
CA SER A 68 -5.66 -16.36 5.09
C SER A 68 -5.27 -15.66 3.80
N VAL A 69 -6.20 -15.00 3.12
CA VAL A 69 -5.92 -14.24 1.89
C VAL A 69 -4.91 -13.13 2.17
N SER A 70 -5.10 -12.34 3.23
CA SER A 70 -4.16 -11.29 3.62
C SER A 70 -2.77 -11.85 3.92
N THR A 71 -2.67 -12.98 4.62
CA THR A 71 -1.38 -13.57 5.01
C THR A 71 -0.63 -14.10 3.79
N ILE A 72 -1.31 -14.86 2.93
CA ILE A 72 -0.71 -15.39 1.68
C ILE A 72 -0.22 -14.22 0.82
N HIS A 73 -1.05 -13.19 0.67
CA HIS A 73 -0.70 -12.03 -0.14
C HIS A 73 0.51 -11.26 0.42
N ILE A 74 0.57 -11.06 1.74
CA ILE A 74 1.75 -10.47 2.42
C ILE A 74 3.01 -11.30 2.12
N LEU A 75 2.94 -12.63 2.25
CA LEU A 75 4.10 -13.50 2.02
C LEU A 75 4.60 -13.41 0.57
N VAL A 76 3.68 -13.46 -0.39
CA VAL A 76 4.02 -13.28 -1.82
C VAL A 76 4.67 -11.91 -2.06
N CYS A 77 4.10 -10.83 -1.50
CA CYS A 77 4.67 -9.49 -1.64
C CYS A 77 6.06 -9.36 -1.00
N ILE A 78 6.30 -9.99 0.15
CA ILE A 78 7.62 -10.00 0.81
C ILE A 78 8.64 -10.73 -0.05
N VAL A 79 8.31 -11.94 -0.53
CA VAL A 79 9.22 -12.71 -1.39
C VAL A 79 9.58 -11.92 -2.64
N TRP A 80 8.59 -11.29 -3.27
CA TRP A 80 8.83 -10.47 -4.45
C TRP A 80 9.65 -9.21 -4.14
N ALA A 81 9.31 -8.49 -3.07
CA ALA A 81 10.06 -7.31 -2.66
C ALA A 81 11.53 -7.64 -2.36
N VAL A 82 11.81 -8.79 -1.74
CA VAL A 82 13.19 -9.24 -1.54
C VAL A 82 13.88 -9.52 -2.88
N SER A 83 13.21 -10.21 -3.80
CA SER A 83 13.76 -10.46 -5.15
C SER A 83 14.10 -9.16 -5.90
N LEU A 84 13.19 -8.18 -5.92
CA LEU A 84 13.41 -6.87 -6.53
C LEU A 84 14.51 -6.08 -5.81
N ALA A 85 14.53 -6.10 -4.47
CA ALA A 85 15.59 -5.43 -3.71
C ALA A 85 16.96 -6.04 -4.01
N CYS A 86 17.06 -7.36 -4.14
CA CYS A 86 18.29 -8.03 -4.56
C CYS A 86 18.66 -7.68 -6.00
N HIS A 87 17.70 -7.63 -6.93
CA HIS A 87 17.95 -7.22 -8.31
C HIS A 87 18.50 -5.79 -8.38
N LEU A 88 17.81 -4.83 -7.75
CA LEU A 88 18.22 -3.44 -7.68
C LEU A 88 19.59 -3.27 -7.02
N TRP A 89 19.87 -4.01 -5.94
CA TRP A 89 21.17 -3.96 -5.28
C TRP A 89 22.33 -4.37 -6.22
N LEU A 90 22.08 -5.33 -7.11
CA LEU A 90 23.10 -5.86 -8.02
C LEU A 90 23.20 -5.10 -9.35
N HIS A 91 22.09 -4.52 -9.81
CA HIS A 91 21.98 -4.00 -11.18
C HIS A 91 21.59 -2.53 -11.30
N SER A 92 21.09 -1.89 -10.25
CA SER A 92 20.67 -0.48 -10.32
C SER A 92 21.87 0.43 -10.57
N GLN A 93 21.73 1.34 -11.53
CA GLN A 93 22.76 2.31 -11.89
C GLN A 93 22.34 3.75 -11.53
N GLN A 94 21.07 3.96 -11.22
CA GLN A 94 20.49 5.27 -10.94
C GLN A 94 19.78 5.32 -9.59
N ASN A 95 19.16 6.46 -9.29
CA ASN A 95 18.29 6.59 -8.14
C ASN A 95 17.07 5.65 -8.29
N ILE A 96 16.80 4.87 -7.25
CA ILE A 96 15.72 3.87 -7.19
C ILE A 96 14.35 4.43 -7.62
N LEU A 97 14.06 5.71 -7.36
CA LEU A 97 12.77 6.33 -7.73
C LEU A 97 12.60 6.57 -9.26
N HIS A 98 13.70 6.64 -10.00
CA HIS A 98 13.68 6.79 -11.46
C HIS A 98 13.47 5.45 -12.16
N GLU A 99 13.97 4.37 -11.56
CA GLU A 99 13.80 3.01 -12.06
C GLU A 99 12.39 2.48 -11.76
N GLU A 100 11.80 1.77 -12.71
CA GLU A 100 10.46 1.17 -12.62
C GLU A 100 10.39 0.16 -11.47
N GLU A 101 11.36 -0.77 -11.43
CA GLU A 101 11.49 -1.76 -10.37
C GLU A 101 11.60 -1.17 -8.96
N GLY A 102 12.22 0.01 -8.84
CA GLY A 102 12.29 0.71 -7.57
C GLY A 102 10.94 1.21 -7.09
N ARG A 103 10.10 1.72 -7.99
CA ARG A 103 8.72 2.13 -7.66
C ARG A 103 7.83 0.94 -7.34
N GLU A 104 7.99 -0.16 -8.06
CA GLU A 104 7.32 -1.44 -7.79
C GLU A 104 7.66 -1.98 -6.39
N LEU A 105 8.95 -1.96 -6.03
CA LEU A 105 9.43 -2.34 -4.70
C LEU A 105 8.75 -1.52 -3.60
N PHE A 106 8.70 -0.18 -3.75
CA PHE A 106 8.00 0.67 -2.78
C PHE A 106 6.51 0.33 -2.66
N GLY A 107 5.85 0.01 -3.77
CA GLY A 107 4.46 -0.45 -3.78
C GLY A 107 4.26 -1.73 -2.96
N LEU A 108 5.10 -2.74 -3.15
CA LEU A 108 5.06 -3.99 -2.39
C LEU A 108 5.31 -3.77 -0.89
N VAL A 109 6.22 -2.85 -0.53
CA VAL A 109 6.47 -2.47 0.87
C VAL A 109 5.23 -1.83 1.48
N ILE A 110 4.57 -0.90 0.78
CA ILE A 110 3.34 -0.25 1.25
C ILE A 110 2.23 -1.28 1.46
N ILE A 111 2.02 -2.20 0.51
CA ILE A 111 1.05 -3.30 0.64
C ILE A 111 1.35 -4.13 1.89
N THR A 112 2.60 -4.56 2.04
CA THR A 112 3.05 -5.42 3.15
C THR A 112 2.80 -4.76 4.51
N VAL A 113 3.22 -3.50 4.65
CA VAL A 113 3.03 -2.72 5.89
C VAL A 113 1.54 -2.52 6.18
N TRP A 114 0.77 -2.10 5.18
CA TRP A 114 -0.65 -1.81 5.36
C TRP A 114 -1.48 -3.05 5.72
N MET A 115 -1.26 -4.15 5.01
CA MET A 115 -1.96 -5.40 5.27
C MET A 115 -1.57 -5.99 6.63
N SER A 116 -0.31 -5.86 7.04
CA SER A 116 0.15 -6.27 8.38
C SER A 116 -0.51 -5.45 9.50
N LEU A 117 -0.71 -4.14 9.29
CA LEU A 117 -1.45 -3.28 10.21
C LEU A 117 -2.91 -3.73 10.31
N CYS A 118 -3.59 -3.97 9.19
CA CYS A 118 -4.98 -4.45 9.19
C CYS A 118 -5.11 -5.81 9.89
N HIS A 119 -4.20 -6.75 9.60
CA HIS A 119 -4.18 -8.07 10.21
C HIS A 119 -3.97 -8.03 11.73
N SER A 120 -3.15 -7.09 12.22
CA SER A 120 -2.86 -6.94 13.65
C SER A 120 -3.95 -6.21 14.42
N SER A 121 -4.85 -5.51 13.72
CA SER A 121 -5.96 -4.74 14.34
C SER A 121 -6.93 -5.58 15.16
N SER A 122 -7.00 -6.89 14.94
CA SER A 122 -7.92 -7.75 15.69
C SER A 122 -7.42 -8.14 17.09
N LYS A 123 -6.16 -7.82 17.45
CA LYS A 123 -5.47 -8.47 18.58
C LYS A 123 -5.15 -7.59 19.80
N ASN A 124 -5.06 -6.26 19.70
CA ASN A 124 -4.48 -5.45 20.80
C ASN A 124 -5.14 -4.07 21.07
N PRO A 125 -5.74 -3.85 22.25
CA PRO A 125 -6.29 -2.54 22.67
C PRO A 125 -5.23 -1.45 22.90
N ALA A 126 -4.06 -1.78 23.46
CA ALA A 126 -2.95 -0.83 23.67
C ALA A 126 -2.27 -0.40 22.35
N GLY A 127 -2.31 -1.29 21.35
CA GLY A 127 -1.91 -1.00 19.98
C GLY A 127 -2.82 0.05 19.32
N GLY A 128 -4.07 0.20 19.73
CA GLY A 128 -5.06 1.02 19.02
C GLY A 128 -4.65 2.47 18.75
N ARG A 129 -3.90 3.14 19.65
CA ARG A 129 -3.44 4.53 19.42
C ARG A 129 -2.18 4.61 18.56
N ILE A 130 -1.17 3.80 18.85
CA ILE A 130 0.08 3.77 18.08
C ILE A 130 -0.20 3.26 16.68
N GLN A 131 -0.95 2.17 16.56
CA GLN A 131 -1.40 1.60 15.29
C GLN A 131 -2.20 2.61 14.47
N LEU A 132 -3.09 3.40 15.10
CA LEU A 132 -3.83 4.44 14.40
C LEU A 132 -2.91 5.57 13.92
N ALA A 133 -1.95 6.00 14.74
CA ALA A 133 -0.97 7.00 14.32
C ALA A 133 -0.11 6.47 13.15
N THR A 134 0.39 5.23 13.25
CA THR A 134 1.10 4.56 12.16
C THR A 134 0.24 4.45 10.91
N ALA A 135 -1.04 4.10 11.05
CA ALA A 135 -1.97 4.00 9.93
C ALA A 135 -2.14 5.35 9.24
N VAL A 136 -2.34 6.44 9.98
CA VAL A 136 -2.42 7.79 9.41
C VAL A 136 -1.16 8.14 8.64
N VAL A 137 0.02 7.90 9.21
CA VAL A 137 1.30 8.18 8.53
C VAL A 137 1.42 7.35 7.24
N VAL A 138 1.22 6.03 7.33
CA VAL A 138 1.33 5.12 6.17
C VAL A 138 0.27 5.44 5.11
N THR A 139 -0.91 5.92 5.49
CA THR A 139 -1.92 6.39 4.53
C THR A 139 -1.51 7.67 3.83
N LEU A 140 -0.94 8.65 4.54
CA LEU A 140 -0.61 9.95 3.94
C LEU A 140 0.63 9.91 3.04
N LEU A 141 1.66 9.13 3.41
CA LEU A 141 2.91 9.01 2.67
C LEU A 141 2.73 8.76 1.16
N PRO A 142 1.97 7.75 0.69
CA PRO A 142 1.82 7.49 -0.74
C PRO A 142 1.18 8.64 -1.50
N PHE A 143 0.17 9.32 -0.92
CA PHE A 143 -0.45 10.47 -1.58
C PHE A 143 0.49 11.66 -1.67
N ILE A 144 1.25 11.94 -0.61
CA ILE A 144 2.27 13.00 -0.62
C ILE A 144 3.33 12.70 -1.69
N SER A 145 3.82 11.46 -1.74
CA SER A 145 4.78 11.01 -2.76
C SER A 145 4.20 11.14 -4.17
N TRP A 146 2.93 10.79 -4.38
CA TRP A 146 2.27 10.94 -5.68
C TRP A 146 2.14 12.41 -6.10
N ILE A 147 1.74 13.29 -5.19
CA ILE A 147 1.69 14.74 -5.44
C ILE A 147 3.08 15.26 -5.81
N TYR A 148 4.11 14.85 -5.07
CA TYR A 148 5.49 15.21 -5.37
C TYR A 148 5.90 14.77 -6.78
N ILE A 149 5.60 13.52 -7.16
CA ILE A 149 5.85 12.99 -8.51
C ILE A 149 5.13 13.81 -9.57
N TYR A 150 3.86 14.12 -9.35
CA TYR A 150 3.04 14.88 -10.29
C TYR A 150 3.62 16.28 -10.55
N ILE A 151 4.05 16.98 -9.49
CA ILE A 151 4.64 18.33 -9.56
C ILE A 151 6.04 18.28 -10.18
N ASN A 152 6.85 17.27 -9.88
CA ASN A 152 8.22 17.15 -10.36
C ASN A 152 8.28 16.67 -11.82
N LYS A 153 8.20 17.62 -12.75
CA LYS A 153 8.23 17.37 -14.21
C LYS A 153 9.53 16.72 -14.68
N GLU A 154 10.66 17.06 -14.06
CA GLU A 154 11.96 16.49 -14.42
C GLU A 154 11.98 14.98 -14.17
N MET A 155 11.56 14.56 -12.98
CA MET A 155 11.45 13.13 -12.65
C MET A 155 10.52 12.41 -13.63
N ARG A 156 9.33 12.95 -13.93
CA ARG A 156 8.43 12.33 -14.92
C ARG A 156 9.00 12.28 -16.33
N SER A 157 9.78 13.29 -16.73
CA SER A 157 10.43 13.32 -18.04
C SER A 157 11.50 12.25 -18.20
N SER A 158 12.16 11.86 -17.10
CA SER A 158 13.20 10.82 -17.08
C SER A 158 12.67 9.39 -17.16
N TRP A 159 11.36 9.17 -16.97
CA TRP A 159 10.79 7.83 -16.99
C TRP A 159 10.72 7.23 -18.41
N PRO A 160 10.66 5.89 -18.51
CA PRO A 160 10.40 5.20 -19.77
C PRO A 160 9.13 5.73 -20.46
N THR A 161 9.07 5.61 -21.79
CA THR A 161 7.94 6.15 -22.58
C THR A 161 6.61 5.50 -22.23
N HIS A 162 6.61 4.20 -21.91
CA HIS A 162 5.42 3.49 -21.48
C HIS A 162 4.89 3.99 -20.13
N CYS A 163 5.74 4.47 -19.22
CA CYS A 163 5.29 4.96 -17.91
C CYS A 163 4.64 6.37 -17.92
N LYS A 164 4.55 7.08 -19.06
CA LYS A 164 4.18 8.51 -19.11
C LYS A 164 2.71 8.82 -19.38
N THR A 165 1.93 7.84 -19.81
CA THR A 165 0.62 8.06 -20.45
C THR A 165 -0.56 8.24 -19.50
N VAL A 166 -0.40 7.97 -18.19
CA VAL A 166 -1.53 7.92 -17.22
C VAL A 166 -1.22 8.66 -15.89
N ILE A 167 -0.24 9.57 -15.87
CA ILE A 167 0.06 10.43 -14.70
C ILE A 167 -0.73 11.73 -14.74
#